data_AF-A0A389M5L0-F1
#
_entry.id   AF-A0A389M5L0-F1
#
_cell.length_a   1.000
_cell.length_b   1.000
_cell.length_c   1.000
_cell.angle_alpha   90.00
_cell.angle_beta   90.00
_cell.angle_gamma   90.00
#
_symmetry.space_group_name_H-M   'P 1'
#
loop_
_entity.id
_entity.type
_entity.pdbx_description
1 polymer ?
#
loop_
_entity_poly.entity_id
_entity_poly.type
_entity_poly.pdbx_seq_one_letter_code
_entity_poly.pdbx_strand_id
1 'polypeptide(L)'
;MTRKIELLAPAGTFENLKYAFAYGADAVYAGLPRYSLRARNNDFKNEERLKIGIEYAHEHSKKFFLALNTMPHGAKLKTFMDDLSPVIALKPDALIMADPGLIMLARERWPDMPIHLSVQANTVNSATVKFWQKIGLTRIILSRELSMNEIHEIRQECPDIELEVFVHGALCIAYSGRCLLSGYFNHRDANQGTCTNACRWNYGLTSAKETPEGEFVTQATDLSKIYTEGSNHPQSIPFPQVNPNNADDPLKFIQNALESSAFDDPIDGGSSMDGNYNPHREATETYLIQENNQRKGEWMEISEDENGTYIMNSRDLRAIQHVHKLIEIGVDSLKIEGRTKSHYYVARTAQIYKQAMLDALAGKPFNPELYGKLDGLANRGYTDGFLQRHAPHAYQNYLTGNSIHFRQQFVAQVSAYDPVTGLSRLEVKNKFSVGDKLEVITPIQADSHNNLQGNRDIILQSLQTEKGVFETVAKGSGHVFYADIGVTNPMTMLARYIAE
;
A
#
# COMPACT_ATOMS: atom_id res chain seq x y z
N MET A 1 33.78 -7.95 -7.32
CA MET A 1 32.85 -6.83 -7.59
C MET A 1 31.88 -6.76 -6.43
N THR A 2 31.73 -5.62 -5.78
CA THR A 2 30.70 -5.42 -4.75
C THR A 2 29.32 -5.61 -5.39
N ARG A 3 28.54 -6.57 -4.89
CA ARG A 3 27.19 -6.86 -5.39
C ARG A 3 26.32 -5.61 -5.20
N LYS A 4 25.82 -5.03 -6.30
CA LYS A 4 25.02 -3.80 -6.26
C LYS A 4 23.57 -4.17 -5.93
N ILE A 5 23.15 -3.94 -4.69
CA ILE A 5 21.76 -4.10 -4.28
C ILE A 5 20.91 -2.89 -4.73
N GLU A 6 19.72 -3.15 -5.25
CA GLU A 6 18.78 -2.16 -5.78
C GLU A 6 17.69 -1.81 -4.76
N LEU A 7 17.35 -0.53 -4.60
CA LEU A 7 16.14 -0.10 -3.91
C LEU A 7 15.05 0.25 -4.91
N LEU A 8 13.99 -0.56 -4.95
CA LEU A 8 12.83 -0.36 -5.80
C LEU A 8 11.69 0.33 -5.03
N ALA A 9 11.38 1.55 -5.42
CA ALA A 9 10.32 2.36 -4.82
C ALA A 9 9.05 2.43 -5.68
N PRO A 10 7.86 2.62 -5.09
CA PRO A 10 6.62 2.75 -5.84
C PRO A 10 6.47 4.14 -6.47
N ALA A 11 6.00 4.21 -7.71
CA ALA A 11 5.60 5.44 -8.39
C ALA A 11 4.14 5.35 -8.87
N GLY A 12 3.21 5.92 -8.10
CA GLY A 12 1.83 6.12 -8.56
C GLY A 12 1.67 7.35 -9.45
N THR A 13 2.50 8.36 -9.22
CA THR A 13 2.50 9.59 -10.01
C THR A 13 3.92 9.98 -10.44
N PHE A 14 4.03 10.88 -11.41
CA PHE A 14 5.32 11.47 -11.77
C PHE A 14 5.95 12.23 -10.60
N GLU A 15 5.14 12.84 -9.73
CA GLU A 15 5.64 13.46 -8.50
C GLU A 15 6.28 12.41 -7.58
N ASN A 16 5.59 11.28 -7.32
CA ASN A 16 6.17 10.20 -6.53
C ASN A 16 7.50 9.70 -7.11
N LEU A 17 7.60 9.61 -8.45
CA LEU A 17 8.83 9.20 -9.14
C LEU A 17 9.99 10.15 -8.83
N LYS A 18 9.79 11.46 -9.00
CA LYS A 18 10.83 12.47 -8.70
C LYS A 18 11.29 12.36 -7.25
N TYR A 19 10.35 12.23 -6.31
CA TYR A 19 10.66 12.10 -4.88
C TYR A 19 11.36 10.78 -4.55
N ALA A 20 10.96 9.66 -5.14
CA ALA A 20 11.65 8.39 -4.96
C ALA A 20 13.13 8.52 -5.34
N PHE A 21 13.42 9.11 -6.49
CA PHE A 21 14.79 9.26 -6.98
C PHE A 21 15.59 10.27 -6.17
N ALA A 22 15.03 11.44 -5.85
CA ALA A 22 15.71 12.45 -5.05
C ALA A 22 16.09 11.93 -3.65
N TYR A 23 15.32 10.97 -3.12
CA TYR A 23 15.53 10.40 -1.79
C TYR A 23 16.19 9.02 -1.79
N GLY A 24 16.77 8.58 -2.91
CA GLY A 24 17.72 7.47 -2.92
C GLY A 24 17.24 6.14 -3.51
N ALA A 25 16.04 6.07 -4.09
CA ALA A 25 15.64 4.90 -4.87
C ALA A 25 16.52 4.76 -6.12
N ASP A 26 16.86 3.51 -6.47
CA ASP A 26 17.66 3.17 -7.66
C ASP A 26 16.75 2.86 -8.87
N ALA A 27 15.53 2.41 -8.59
CA ALA A 27 14.50 2.12 -9.56
C ALA A 27 13.12 2.50 -9.03
N VAL A 28 12.17 2.76 -9.93
CA VAL A 28 10.75 2.88 -9.59
C VAL A 28 9.91 1.87 -10.34
N TYR A 29 8.72 1.56 -9.80
CA TYR A 29 7.70 0.85 -10.56
C TYR A 29 6.36 1.58 -10.57
N ALA A 30 5.77 1.69 -11.76
CA ALA A 30 4.43 2.19 -11.98
C ALA A 30 3.51 1.08 -12.49
N GLY A 31 2.19 1.25 -12.36
CA GLY A 31 1.24 0.29 -12.92
C GLY A 31 0.83 0.68 -14.34
N LEU A 32 0.74 -0.28 -15.26
CA LEU A 32 -0.01 -0.04 -16.50
C LEU A 32 -1.51 -0.12 -16.17
N PRO A 33 -2.32 0.91 -16.44
CA PRO A 33 -3.77 0.81 -16.31
C PRO A 33 -4.30 -0.42 -17.05
N ARG A 34 -5.46 -0.95 -16.63
CA ARG A 34 -6.07 -2.19 -17.13
C ARG A 34 -5.36 -3.50 -16.71
N TYR A 35 -4.03 -3.52 -16.61
CA TYR A 35 -3.22 -4.72 -16.35
C TYR A 35 -2.47 -4.73 -15.01
N SER A 36 -2.47 -3.62 -14.27
CA SER A 36 -1.83 -3.51 -12.95
C SER A 36 -2.83 -3.64 -11.81
N LEU A 37 -2.38 -4.27 -10.73
CA LEU A 37 -3.05 -4.15 -9.43
C LEU A 37 -3.00 -2.70 -8.90
N ARG A 38 -3.97 -2.32 -8.07
CA ARG A 38 -4.00 -1.00 -7.39
C ARG A 38 -3.89 0.16 -8.39
N ALA A 39 -4.67 0.11 -9.46
CA ALA A 39 -4.65 1.12 -10.52
C ALA A 39 -5.27 2.49 -10.11
N ARG A 40 -5.77 2.60 -8.87
CA ARG A 40 -6.30 3.86 -8.33
C ARG A 40 -5.15 4.84 -8.07
N ASN A 41 -5.41 6.14 -8.24
CA ASN A 41 -4.43 7.22 -8.02
C ASN A 41 -3.13 7.04 -8.83
N ASN A 42 -3.25 6.47 -10.04
CA ASN A 42 -2.16 6.34 -10.98
C ASN A 42 -2.23 7.45 -12.02
N ASP A 43 -1.19 8.28 -12.18
CA ASP A 43 -1.15 9.31 -13.23
C ASP A 43 -0.52 8.82 -14.54
N PHE A 44 0.17 7.69 -14.55
CA PHE A 44 0.75 7.03 -15.73
C PHE A 44 -0.33 6.33 -16.57
N LYS A 45 -1.33 7.10 -17.00
CA LYS A 45 -2.56 6.58 -17.63
C LYS A 45 -2.46 6.42 -19.14
N ASN A 46 -1.53 7.12 -19.76
CA ASN A 46 -1.39 7.19 -21.20
C ASN A 46 0.10 7.13 -21.60
N GLU A 47 0.33 6.95 -22.90
CA GLU A 47 1.66 6.80 -23.48
C GLU A 47 2.54 8.03 -23.21
N GLU A 48 2.01 9.25 -23.35
CA GLU A 48 2.75 10.49 -23.11
C GLU A 48 3.29 10.58 -21.68
N ARG A 49 2.45 10.28 -20.68
CA ARG A 49 2.86 10.33 -19.27
C ARG A 49 3.85 9.22 -18.93
N LEU A 50 3.69 8.03 -19.51
CA LEU A 50 4.66 6.94 -19.38
C LEU A 50 6.01 7.33 -19.97
N LYS A 51 6.02 7.93 -21.17
CA LYS A 51 7.21 8.41 -21.85
C LYS A 51 7.98 9.40 -20.97
N ILE A 52 7.30 10.42 -20.45
CA ILE A 52 7.90 11.41 -19.52
C ILE A 52 8.53 10.73 -18.29
N GLY A 53 7.86 9.72 -17.73
CA GLY A 53 8.37 8.98 -16.57
C GLY A 53 9.63 8.17 -16.87
N ILE A 54 9.63 7.46 -18.00
CA ILE A 54 10.75 6.62 -18.44
C ILE A 54 11.96 7.50 -18.81
N GLU A 55 11.75 8.54 -19.60
CA GLU A 55 12.81 9.48 -20.00
C GLU A 55 13.45 10.14 -18.77
N TYR A 56 12.64 10.62 -17.82
CA TYR A 56 13.17 11.18 -16.57
C TYR A 56 14.01 10.16 -15.79
N ALA A 57 13.59 8.89 -15.73
CA ALA A 57 14.39 7.86 -15.07
C ALA A 57 15.74 7.66 -15.75
N HIS A 58 15.76 7.54 -17.07
CA HIS A 58 16.98 7.36 -17.86
C HIS A 58 17.91 8.57 -17.77
N GLU A 59 17.37 9.79 -17.81
CA GLU A 59 18.14 11.04 -17.59
C GLU A 59 18.85 11.06 -16.23
N HIS A 60 18.25 10.45 -15.21
CA HIS A 60 18.83 10.33 -13.87
C HIS A 60 19.68 9.07 -13.68
N SER A 61 19.93 8.29 -14.75
CA SER A 61 20.63 7.00 -14.71
C SER A 61 19.98 5.98 -13.76
N LYS A 62 18.64 5.97 -13.73
CA LYS A 62 17.80 5.12 -12.90
C LYS A 62 16.82 4.34 -13.76
N LYS A 63 16.21 3.31 -13.17
CA LYS A 63 15.34 2.38 -13.90
C LYS A 63 13.86 2.66 -13.68
N PHE A 64 13.05 2.38 -14.69
CA PHE A 64 11.61 2.44 -14.65
C PHE A 64 11.01 1.08 -15.02
N PHE A 65 10.33 0.45 -14.06
CA PHE A 65 9.64 -0.83 -14.26
C PHE A 65 8.14 -0.64 -14.38
N LEU A 66 7.50 -1.45 -15.21
CA LEU A 66 6.06 -1.38 -15.43
C LEU A 66 5.36 -2.64 -14.93
N ALA A 67 4.41 -2.48 -14.02
CA ALA A 67 3.62 -3.59 -13.49
C ALA A 67 2.42 -3.92 -14.38
N LEU A 68 2.36 -5.19 -14.80
CA LEU A 68 1.23 -5.84 -15.48
C LEU A 68 0.87 -7.13 -14.73
N ASN A 69 0.54 -6.98 -13.45
CA ASN A 69 0.48 -8.06 -12.49
C ASN A 69 -0.94 -8.46 -12.04
N THR A 70 -1.96 -8.15 -12.84
CA THR A 70 -3.30 -8.75 -12.69
C THR A 70 -3.32 -10.22 -13.16
N MET A 71 -4.40 -10.93 -12.84
CA MET A 71 -4.74 -12.24 -13.42
C MET A 71 -5.90 -12.07 -14.42
N PRO A 72 -5.65 -11.66 -15.66
CA PRO A 72 -6.70 -11.18 -16.56
C PRO A 72 -7.59 -12.30 -17.11
N HIS A 73 -8.89 -12.02 -17.26
CA HIS A 73 -9.82 -12.91 -17.95
C HIS A 73 -9.83 -12.65 -19.46
N GLY A 74 -10.38 -13.59 -20.24
CA GLY A 74 -10.23 -13.69 -21.70
C GLY A 74 -10.47 -12.40 -22.51
N ALA A 75 -11.36 -11.50 -22.09
CA ALA A 75 -11.60 -10.23 -22.78
C ALA A 75 -10.33 -9.34 -22.86
N LYS A 76 -9.48 -9.35 -21.83
CA LYS A 76 -8.24 -8.57 -21.80
C LYS A 76 -7.14 -9.18 -22.67
N LEU A 77 -7.16 -10.50 -22.90
CA LEU A 77 -6.19 -11.19 -23.75
C LEU A 77 -6.31 -10.76 -25.21
N LYS A 78 -7.54 -10.53 -25.69
CA LYS A 78 -7.84 -10.17 -27.09
C LYS A 78 -7.10 -8.92 -27.60
N THR A 79 -6.78 -7.99 -26.69
CA THR A 79 -6.17 -6.69 -27.01
C THR A 79 -4.83 -6.50 -26.33
N PHE A 80 -4.37 -7.48 -25.53
CA PHE A 80 -3.16 -7.36 -24.71
C PHE A 80 -1.92 -7.00 -25.54
N MET A 81 -1.77 -7.67 -26.68
CA MET A 81 -0.60 -7.49 -27.54
C MET A 81 -0.60 -6.11 -28.22
N ASP A 82 -1.78 -5.59 -28.58
CA ASP A 82 -1.92 -4.27 -29.20
C ASP A 82 -1.73 -3.16 -28.17
N ASP A 83 -2.32 -3.32 -26.98
CA ASP A 83 -2.18 -2.40 -25.85
C ASP A 83 -0.72 -2.26 -25.39
N LEU A 84 0.04 -3.36 -25.38
CA LEU A 84 1.42 -3.39 -24.88
C LEU A 84 2.44 -2.92 -25.93
N SER A 85 2.13 -3.00 -27.23
CA SER A 85 3.04 -2.58 -28.31
C SER A 85 3.59 -1.15 -28.19
N PRO A 86 2.75 -0.10 -28.03
CA PRO A 86 3.25 1.26 -27.87
C PRO A 86 4.06 1.43 -26.58
N VAL A 87 3.68 0.74 -25.52
CA VAL A 87 4.35 0.79 -24.22
C VAL A 87 5.76 0.20 -24.29
N ILE A 88 5.94 -0.91 -25.00
CA ILE A 88 7.27 -1.51 -25.19
C ILE A 88 8.17 -0.63 -26.06
N ALA A 89 7.59 0.10 -27.04
CA ALA A 89 8.34 1.04 -27.86
C ALA A 89 8.95 2.19 -27.04
N LEU A 90 8.38 2.52 -25.88
CA LEU A 90 8.94 3.48 -24.92
C LEU A 90 10.15 2.93 -24.13
N LYS A 91 10.46 1.63 -24.26
CA LYS A 91 11.60 0.95 -23.63
C LYS A 91 11.65 1.07 -22.09
N PRO A 92 10.62 0.63 -21.35
CA PRO A 92 10.76 0.44 -19.91
C PRO A 92 11.89 -0.59 -19.62
N ASP A 93 12.52 -0.48 -18.46
CA ASP A 93 13.67 -1.33 -18.10
C ASP A 93 13.27 -2.79 -17.79
N ALA A 94 12.02 -3.01 -17.35
CA ALA A 94 11.45 -4.34 -17.15
C ALA A 94 9.91 -4.29 -17.01
N LEU A 95 9.26 -5.42 -17.31
CA LEU A 95 7.87 -5.66 -16.96
C LEU A 95 7.76 -6.50 -15.68
N ILE A 96 6.87 -6.14 -14.77
CA ILE A 96 6.54 -6.94 -13.57
C ILE A 96 5.23 -7.69 -13.85
N MET A 97 5.31 -8.98 -14.17
CA MET A 97 4.18 -9.78 -14.66
C MET A 97 3.86 -10.97 -13.75
N ALA A 98 2.63 -11.46 -13.76
CA ALA A 98 2.19 -12.53 -12.87
C ALA A 98 1.55 -13.72 -13.59
N ASP A 99 0.80 -13.47 -14.66
CA ASP A 99 0.07 -14.51 -15.40
C ASP A 99 1.00 -15.27 -16.36
N PRO A 100 1.10 -16.61 -16.27
CA PRO A 100 1.97 -17.40 -17.15
C PRO A 100 1.65 -17.27 -18.64
N GLY A 101 0.37 -17.17 -19.00
CA GLY A 101 -0.06 -17.07 -20.40
C GLY A 101 0.36 -15.74 -21.01
N LEU A 102 0.14 -14.63 -20.29
CA LEU A 102 0.60 -13.32 -20.75
C LEU A 102 2.12 -13.21 -20.79
N ILE A 103 2.83 -13.82 -19.84
CA ILE A 103 4.30 -13.88 -19.86
C ILE A 103 4.79 -14.60 -21.11
N MET A 104 4.21 -15.75 -21.44
CA MET A 104 4.52 -16.49 -22.66
C MET A 104 4.33 -15.61 -23.91
N LEU A 105 3.14 -15.01 -24.06
CA LEU A 105 2.81 -14.15 -25.21
C LEU A 105 3.75 -12.93 -25.33
N ALA A 106 4.04 -12.26 -24.22
CA ALA A 106 4.93 -11.10 -24.22
C ALA A 106 6.35 -11.48 -24.67
N ARG A 107 6.84 -12.66 -24.27
CA ARG A 107 8.19 -13.11 -24.60
C ARG A 107 8.34 -13.65 -25.99
N GLU A 108 7.30 -14.28 -26.53
CA GLU A 108 7.28 -14.67 -27.94
C GLU A 108 7.39 -13.45 -28.85
N ARG A 109 6.76 -12.32 -28.49
CA ARG A 109 6.80 -11.08 -29.29
C ARG A 109 8.00 -10.18 -28.99
N TRP A 110 8.42 -10.09 -27.73
CA TRP A 110 9.51 -9.23 -27.25
C TRP A 110 10.50 -10.03 -26.39
N PRO A 111 11.31 -10.91 -27.01
CA PRO A 111 12.22 -11.79 -26.27
C PRO A 111 13.28 -11.04 -25.46
N ASP A 112 13.65 -9.83 -25.88
CA ASP A 112 14.67 -8.99 -25.24
C ASP A 112 14.13 -8.14 -24.08
N MET A 113 12.80 -8.04 -23.90
CA MET A 113 12.20 -7.26 -22.82
C MET A 113 12.35 -8.01 -21.49
N PRO A 114 13.08 -7.49 -20.49
CA PRO A 114 13.22 -8.15 -19.20
C PRO A 114 11.87 -8.30 -18.49
N ILE A 115 11.63 -9.48 -17.92
CA ILE A 115 10.42 -9.75 -17.14
C ILE A 115 10.81 -10.17 -15.73
N HIS A 116 10.29 -9.44 -14.76
CA HIS A 116 10.37 -9.72 -13.33
C HIS A 116 9.07 -10.41 -12.90
N LEU A 117 9.17 -11.55 -12.23
CA LEU A 117 8.00 -12.26 -11.74
C LEU A 117 7.38 -11.52 -10.56
N SER A 118 6.11 -11.18 -10.66
CA SER A 118 5.35 -10.56 -9.58
C SER A 118 5.10 -11.53 -8.44
N VAL A 119 5.06 -10.99 -7.22
CA VAL A 119 4.64 -11.69 -6.00
C VAL A 119 3.26 -12.35 -6.12
N GLN A 120 2.40 -11.87 -7.02
CA GLN A 120 1.12 -12.48 -7.38
C GLN A 120 1.24 -13.90 -7.96
N ALA A 121 2.43 -14.34 -8.38
CA ALA A 121 2.71 -15.71 -8.81
C ALA A 121 3.04 -16.66 -7.64
N ASN A 122 3.07 -16.19 -6.39
CA ASN A 122 3.22 -17.02 -5.18
C ASN A 122 4.47 -17.92 -5.16
N THR A 123 5.62 -17.36 -5.52
CA THR A 123 6.88 -18.12 -5.54
C THR A 123 7.45 -18.27 -4.13
N VAL A 124 7.31 -19.47 -3.57
CA VAL A 124 7.71 -19.83 -2.19
C VAL A 124 8.76 -20.94 -2.09
N ASN A 125 9.32 -21.39 -3.21
CA ASN A 125 10.36 -22.42 -3.18
C ASN A 125 11.29 -22.28 -4.39
N SER A 126 12.46 -22.89 -4.27
CA SER A 126 13.52 -22.89 -5.27
C SER A 126 13.13 -23.59 -6.58
N ALA A 127 12.28 -24.63 -6.53
CA ALA A 127 11.83 -25.34 -7.72
C ALA A 127 10.99 -24.42 -8.63
N THR A 128 10.10 -23.62 -8.06
CA THR A 128 9.33 -22.60 -8.77
C THR A 128 10.24 -21.49 -9.31
N VAL A 129 11.25 -21.06 -8.54
CA VAL A 129 12.27 -20.10 -9.05
C VAL A 129 12.99 -20.67 -10.28
N LYS A 130 13.49 -21.90 -10.20
CA LYS A 130 14.18 -22.60 -11.31
C LYS A 130 13.26 -22.78 -12.52
N PHE A 131 11.97 -23.03 -12.32
CA PHE A 131 10.98 -23.09 -13.40
C PHE A 131 10.92 -21.75 -14.15
N TRP A 132 10.71 -20.64 -13.46
CA TRP A 132 10.62 -19.33 -14.08
C TRP A 132 11.95 -18.86 -14.70
N GLN A 133 13.08 -19.24 -14.10
CA GLN A 133 14.40 -19.03 -14.67
C GLN A 133 14.57 -19.77 -16.01
N LYS A 134 14.15 -21.05 -16.08
CA LYS A 134 14.19 -21.85 -17.33
C LYS A 134 13.28 -21.30 -18.40
N ILE A 135 12.12 -20.78 -18.00
CA ILE A 135 11.27 -20.04 -18.92
C ILE A 135 12.14 -18.90 -19.47
N GLY A 136 12.79 -18.10 -18.62
CA GLY A 136 13.74 -17.04 -19.01
C GLY A 136 13.46 -15.68 -18.36
N LEU A 137 12.84 -15.67 -17.17
CA LEU A 137 12.67 -14.46 -16.38
C LEU A 137 13.99 -14.08 -15.70
N THR A 138 14.23 -12.78 -15.54
CA THR A 138 15.51 -12.24 -15.05
C THR A 138 15.51 -11.99 -13.54
N ARG A 139 14.33 -11.82 -12.94
CA ARG A 139 14.18 -11.55 -11.51
C ARG A 139 12.91 -12.19 -10.95
N ILE A 140 12.99 -12.71 -9.73
CA ILE A 140 11.83 -13.23 -8.99
C ILE A 140 11.55 -12.36 -7.78
N ILE A 141 10.34 -11.81 -7.72
CA ILE A 141 9.83 -11.14 -6.51
C ILE A 141 9.23 -12.23 -5.63
N LEU A 142 9.95 -12.57 -4.56
CA LEU A 142 9.60 -13.65 -3.65
C LEU A 142 8.32 -13.35 -2.88
N SER A 143 7.57 -14.40 -2.55
CA SER A 143 6.32 -14.31 -1.79
C SER A 143 6.55 -13.69 -0.41
N ARG A 144 5.58 -12.94 0.08
CA ARG A 144 5.65 -12.27 1.40
C ARG A 144 5.41 -13.21 2.58
N GLU A 145 5.09 -14.47 2.29
CA GLU A 145 4.84 -15.55 3.24
C GLU A 145 6.12 -16.31 3.65
N LEU A 146 7.26 -15.96 3.07
CA LEU A 146 8.54 -16.63 3.36
C LEU A 146 9.23 -16.06 4.58
N SER A 147 9.88 -16.96 5.32
CA SER A 147 10.83 -16.60 6.37
C SER A 147 12.23 -16.30 5.85
N MET A 148 13.05 -15.65 6.68
CA MET A 148 14.43 -15.33 6.35
C MET A 148 15.25 -16.58 5.98
N ASN A 149 15.03 -17.69 6.68
CA ASN A 149 15.73 -18.95 6.41
C ASN A 149 15.33 -19.53 5.05
N GLU A 150 14.05 -19.50 4.71
CA GLU A 150 13.58 -19.99 3.40
C GLU A 150 14.11 -19.10 2.26
N ILE A 151 14.16 -17.78 2.45
CA ILE A 151 14.78 -16.87 1.47
C ILE A 151 16.27 -17.21 1.29
N HIS A 152 16.98 -17.52 2.38
CA HIS A 152 18.37 -17.96 2.32
C HIS A 152 18.53 -19.27 1.54
N GLU A 153 17.72 -20.29 1.84
CA GLU A 153 17.72 -21.57 1.12
C GLU A 153 17.46 -21.40 -0.37
N ILE A 154 16.42 -20.64 -0.74
CA ILE A 154 16.09 -20.33 -2.15
C ILE A 154 17.28 -19.66 -2.83
N ARG A 155 17.93 -18.69 -2.17
CA ARG A 155 19.08 -18.00 -2.71
C ARG A 155 20.27 -18.92 -2.97
N GLN A 156 20.56 -19.85 -2.05
CA GLN A 156 21.64 -20.83 -2.22
C GLN A 156 21.35 -21.80 -3.37
N GLU A 157 20.10 -22.22 -3.52
CA GLU A 157 19.70 -23.14 -4.58
C GLU A 157 19.60 -22.50 -5.97
N CYS A 158 19.45 -21.19 -6.03
CA CYS A 158 19.20 -20.46 -7.27
C CYS A 158 20.17 -19.28 -7.42
N PRO A 159 21.52 -19.46 -7.41
CA PRO A 159 22.49 -18.36 -7.32
C PRO A 159 22.52 -17.41 -8.54
N ASP A 160 22.01 -17.86 -9.70
CA ASP A 160 22.17 -17.16 -10.99
C ASP A 160 20.97 -16.29 -11.41
N ILE A 161 19.96 -16.14 -10.56
CA ILE A 161 18.77 -15.30 -10.83
C ILE A 161 18.62 -14.21 -9.78
N GLU A 162 18.15 -13.02 -10.17
CA GLU A 162 17.92 -11.95 -9.21
C GLU A 162 16.74 -12.25 -8.28
N LEU A 163 16.91 -12.03 -6.97
CA LEU A 163 15.84 -12.15 -5.99
C LEU A 163 15.46 -10.77 -5.44
N GLU A 164 14.16 -10.49 -5.41
CA GLU A 164 13.58 -9.26 -4.87
C GLU A 164 12.66 -9.58 -3.69
N VAL A 165 12.82 -8.84 -2.59
CA VAL A 165 12.05 -9.04 -1.35
C VAL A 165 11.36 -7.74 -0.95
N PHE A 166 10.07 -7.84 -0.61
CA PHE A 166 9.37 -6.70 -0.01
C PHE A 166 9.88 -6.44 1.39
N VAL A 167 10.17 -5.18 1.70
CA VAL A 167 10.67 -4.76 3.02
C VAL A 167 9.73 -3.78 3.73
N HIS A 168 8.80 -3.17 2.99
CA HIS A 168 7.91 -2.17 3.58
C HIS A 168 6.54 -2.09 2.88
N GLY A 169 5.52 -1.72 3.64
CA GLY A 169 4.19 -1.38 3.13
C GLY A 169 3.11 -2.42 3.45
N ALA A 170 1.90 -2.20 2.95
CA ALA A 170 0.72 -2.94 3.38
C ALA A 170 0.79 -4.46 3.08
N LEU A 171 0.74 -5.29 4.13
CA LEU A 171 0.59 -6.74 4.02
C LEU A 171 -0.85 -7.12 3.66
N CYS A 172 -1.03 -8.15 2.85
CA CYS A 172 -2.36 -8.66 2.57
C CYS A 172 -2.66 -9.81 3.54
N ILE A 173 -3.90 -9.90 4.02
CA ILE A 173 -4.37 -11.08 4.75
C ILE A 173 -4.46 -12.32 3.84
N ALA A 174 -4.66 -12.11 2.54
CA ALA A 174 -4.72 -13.16 1.55
C ALA A 174 -3.34 -13.39 0.91
N TYR A 175 -3.09 -14.63 0.51
CA TYR A 175 -1.80 -15.09 0.00
C TYR A 175 -1.30 -14.19 -1.16
N SER A 176 -0.33 -13.35 -0.85
CA SER A 176 0.27 -12.32 -1.73
C SER A 176 -0.73 -11.55 -2.60
N GLY A 177 -1.90 -11.24 -2.04
CA GLY A 177 -2.94 -10.43 -2.67
C GLY A 177 -3.95 -11.19 -3.52
N ARG A 178 -3.88 -12.53 -3.59
CA ARG A 178 -4.91 -13.36 -4.24
C ARG A 178 -6.11 -13.52 -3.32
N CYS A 179 -7.03 -12.57 -3.41
CA CYS A 179 -8.16 -12.44 -2.49
C CYS A 179 -9.49 -12.46 -3.26
N LEU A 180 -10.52 -13.09 -2.68
CA LEU A 180 -11.89 -13.04 -3.20
C LEU A 180 -12.82 -12.11 -2.42
N LEU A 181 -12.42 -11.66 -1.21
CA LEU A 181 -13.27 -10.85 -0.33
C LEU A 181 -13.82 -9.59 -1.01
N SER A 182 -12.98 -8.84 -1.72
CA SER A 182 -13.42 -7.62 -2.41
C SER A 182 -14.43 -7.92 -3.54
N GLY A 183 -14.27 -9.05 -4.24
CA GLY A 183 -15.22 -9.48 -5.27
C GLY A 183 -16.53 -9.97 -4.67
N TYR A 184 -16.44 -10.69 -3.55
CA TYR A 184 -17.59 -11.20 -2.80
C TYR A 184 -18.44 -10.07 -2.23
N PHE A 185 -17.84 -9.11 -1.51
CA PHE A 185 -18.59 -8.05 -0.85
C PHE A 185 -19.02 -6.90 -1.77
N ASN A 186 -18.25 -6.61 -2.83
CA ASN A 186 -18.42 -5.35 -3.58
C ASN A 186 -18.44 -5.50 -5.09
N HIS A 187 -18.44 -6.75 -5.59
CA HIS A 187 -18.30 -7.05 -7.01
C HIS A 187 -17.08 -6.38 -7.66
N ARG A 188 -16.04 -6.09 -6.85
CA ARG A 188 -14.78 -5.48 -7.27
C ARG A 188 -13.66 -6.49 -7.12
N ASP A 189 -13.30 -7.14 -8.22
CA ASP A 189 -12.28 -8.18 -8.23
C ASP A 189 -10.88 -7.61 -7.88
N ALA A 190 -10.33 -8.09 -6.77
CA ALA A 190 -9.00 -7.72 -6.31
C ALA A 190 -7.89 -8.17 -7.28
N ASN A 191 -8.08 -9.29 -7.98
CA ASN A 191 -7.12 -9.87 -8.93
C ASN A 191 -7.16 -9.16 -10.30
N GLN A 192 -8.20 -8.37 -10.57
CA GLN A 192 -8.28 -7.43 -11.70
C GLN A 192 -7.83 -6.01 -11.32
N GLY A 193 -7.32 -5.81 -10.10
CA GLY A 193 -6.72 -4.55 -9.64
C GLY A 193 -7.70 -3.55 -9.00
N THR A 194 -8.94 -3.97 -8.72
CA THR A 194 -10.01 -3.08 -8.22
C THR A 194 -10.29 -3.20 -6.71
N CYS A 195 -9.44 -3.94 -5.98
CA CYS A 195 -9.55 -4.20 -4.54
C CYS A 195 -10.02 -2.96 -3.74
N THR A 196 -11.07 -3.13 -2.95
CA THR A 196 -11.62 -2.10 -2.04
C THR A 196 -10.99 -2.10 -0.65
N ASN A 197 -10.09 -3.04 -0.39
CA ASN A 197 -9.57 -3.35 0.95
C ASN A 197 -10.69 -3.78 1.92
N ALA A 198 -11.65 -4.60 1.46
CA ALA A 198 -12.77 -5.09 2.26
C ALA A 198 -12.36 -5.72 3.60
N CYS A 199 -11.19 -6.37 3.67
CA CYS A 199 -10.65 -6.91 4.92
C CYS A 199 -10.28 -5.85 5.98
N ARG A 200 -10.35 -4.57 5.65
CA ARG A 200 -9.98 -3.42 6.50
C ARG A 200 -11.09 -2.40 6.60
N TRP A 201 -12.30 -2.80 6.26
CA TRP A 201 -13.48 -1.96 6.41
C TRP A 201 -13.91 -1.88 7.85
N ASN A 202 -14.71 -0.87 8.12
CA ASN A 202 -15.35 -0.68 9.40
C ASN A 202 -16.72 -1.37 9.32
N TYR A 203 -16.96 -2.29 10.24
CA TYR A 203 -18.22 -3.01 10.34
C TYR A 203 -18.95 -2.53 11.60
N GLY A 204 -20.27 -2.36 11.55
CA GLY A 204 -21.08 -2.02 12.72
C GLY A 204 -21.67 -3.26 13.38
N LEU A 205 -21.86 -3.24 14.69
CA LEU A 205 -22.58 -4.27 15.42
C LEU A 205 -24.07 -3.92 15.55
N THR A 206 -24.93 -4.92 15.45
CA THR A 206 -26.37 -4.82 15.73
C THR A 206 -26.84 -6.07 16.44
N SER A 207 -27.87 -5.94 17.27
CA SER A 207 -28.45 -7.07 17.98
C SER A 207 -29.09 -8.06 17.00
N ALA A 208 -28.76 -9.34 17.15
CA ALA A 208 -29.33 -10.42 16.36
C ALA A 208 -30.33 -11.25 17.17
N LYS A 209 -31.32 -11.84 16.49
CA LYS A 209 -32.16 -12.92 17.02
C LYS A 209 -31.93 -14.17 16.17
N GLU A 210 -31.91 -15.32 16.82
CA GLU A 210 -31.81 -16.61 16.15
C GLU A 210 -33.20 -17.02 15.63
N THR A 211 -33.28 -17.41 14.37
CA THR A 211 -34.50 -17.99 13.78
C THR A 211 -34.66 -19.44 14.22
N PRO A 212 -35.86 -20.04 14.09
CA PRO A 212 -36.07 -21.47 14.36
C PRO A 212 -35.15 -22.40 13.54
N GLU A 213 -34.65 -21.92 12.40
CA GLU A 213 -33.73 -22.62 11.51
C GLU A 213 -32.25 -22.47 11.90
N GLY A 214 -31.96 -21.67 12.95
CA GLY A 214 -30.60 -21.41 13.44
C GLY A 214 -29.86 -20.30 12.69
N GLU A 215 -30.57 -19.44 11.94
CA GLU A 215 -29.98 -18.28 11.27
C GLU A 215 -30.02 -17.05 12.18
N PHE A 216 -28.98 -16.22 12.16
CA PHE A 216 -28.95 -14.96 12.92
C PHE A 216 -29.39 -13.79 12.03
N VAL A 217 -30.49 -13.14 12.40
CA VAL A 217 -31.05 -11.97 11.69
C VAL A 217 -31.08 -10.76 12.61
N THR A 218 -31.00 -9.53 12.08
CA THR A 218 -31.06 -8.34 12.94
C THR A 218 -32.42 -8.23 13.62
N GLN A 219 -32.49 -7.63 14.81
CA GLN A 219 -33.77 -7.49 15.53
C GLN A 219 -34.83 -6.72 14.73
N ALA A 220 -34.39 -5.74 13.94
CA ALA A 220 -35.22 -4.94 13.03
C ALA A 220 -35.47 -5.59 11.65
N THR A 221 -34.88 -6.76 11.38
CA THR A 221 -35.11 -7.48 10.12
C THR A 221 -36.58 -7.89 10.03
N ASP A 222 -37.30 -7.28 9.08
CA ASP A 222 -38.65 -7.68 8.69
C ASP A 222 -38.60 -9.03 7.95
N LEU A 223 -38.69 -10.10 8.74
CA LEU A 223 -38.64 -11.48 8.25
C LEU A 223 -39.75 -11.81 7.24
N SER A 224 -40.85 -11.04 7.25
CA SER A 224 -41.95 -11.24 6.31
C SER A 224 -41.59 -10.89 4.86
N LYS A 225 -40.52 -10.10 4.65
CA LYS A 225 -39.98 -9.77 3.32
C LYS A 225 -38.94 -10.77 2.82
N ILE A 226 -38.25 -11.45 3.74
CA ILE A 226 -37.20 -12.42 3.44
C ILE A 226 -37.79 -13.79 3.10
N TYR A 227 -38.89 -14.19 3.75
CA TYR A 227 -39.56 -15.47 3.50
C TYR A 227 -40.87 -15.30 2.71
N THR A 228 -40.81 -14.69 1.54
CA THR A 228 -41.93 -14.66 0.59
C THR A 228 -41.79 -15.75 -0.48
N GLU A 229 -42.88 -16.25 -1.06
CA GLU A 229 -42.84 -17.27 -2.14
C GLU A 229 -42.02 -16.84 -3.38
N GLY A 230 -41.75 -15.53 -3.55
CA GLY A 230 -40.90 -14.99 -4.63
C GLY A 230 -39.42 -14.78 -4.27
N SER A 231 -38.99 -15.06 -3.04
CA SER A 231 -37.64 -14.74 -2.55
C SER A 231 -36.58 -15.81 -2.83
N ASN A 232 -36.95 -16.99 -3.34
CA ASN A 232 -36.05 -18.12 -3.62
C ASN A 232 -35.09 -18.48 -2.47
N HIS A 233 -35.50 -18.27 -1.21
CA HIS A 233 -34.83 -18.91 -0.08
C HIS A 233 -34.85 -20.44 -0.30
N PRO A 234 -33.74 -21.15 -0.08
CA PRO A 234 -33.62 -22.56 -0.46
C PRO A 234 -34.47 -23.44 0.49
N GLN A 235 -35.78 -23.51 0.23
CA GLN A 235 -36.55 -24.68 0.64
C GLN A 235 -36.16 -25.80 -0.31
N SER A 236 -35.54 -26.83 0.28
CA SER A 236 -34.95 -27.99 -0.37
C SER A 236 -35.86 -28.65 -1.42
N ILE A 237 -35.78 -28.30 -2.71
CA ILE A 237 -36.51 -29.00 -3.79
C ILE A 237 -35.68 -28.99 -5.10
N PRO A 238 -35.59 -30.13 -5.84
CA PRO A 238 -34.56 -30.39 -6.85
C PRO A 238 -34.77 -29.66 -8.19
N PHE A 239 -33.67 -29.42 -8.90
CA PHE A 239 -33.59 -28.80 -10.24
C PHE A 239 -34.68 -29.31 -11.21
N PRO A 240 -35.43 -28.42 -11.89
CA PRO A 240 -35.30 -28.38 -13.37
C PRO A 240 -35.62 -27.05 -14.10
N GLN A 241 -34.95 -26.93 -15.26
CA GLN A 241 -35.27 -26.27 -16.55
C GLN A 241 -35.75 -24.80 -16.62
N VAL A 242 -34.92 -23.98 -17.27
CA VAL A 242 -35.12 -22.53 -17.54
C VAL A 242 -35.89 -22.31 -18.84
N ASN A 243 -36.90 -21.42 -18.81
CA ASN A 243 -37.67 -20.92 -19.96
C ASN A 243 -37.18 -19.49 -20.33
N PRO A 244 -36.91 -19.13 -21.61
CA PRO A 244 -36.11 -17.94 -21.94
C PRO A 244 -36.82 -16.58 -21.94
N ASN A 245 -38.11 -16.47 -21.59
CA ASN A 245 -38.92 -15.29 -21.94
C ASN A 245 -39.69 -14.60 -20.80
N ASN A 246 -39.26 -14.66 -19.53
CA ASN A 246 -39.97 -13.92 -18.46
C ASN A 246 -39.10 -12.90 -17.71
N ALA A 247 -39.72 -11.76 -17.42
CA ALA A 247 -39.13 -10.48 -17.06
C ALA A 247 -38.66 -10.34 -15.59
N ASP A 248 -38.14 -11.42 -15.00
CA ASP A 248 -37.49 -11.39 -13.69
C ASP A 248 -35.97 -11.47 -13.90
N ASP A 249 -35.37 -10.33 -14.25
CA ASP A 249 -33.92 -10.21 -14.36
C ASP A 249 -33.30 -10.15 -12.95
N PRO A 250 -32.61 -11.20 -12.49
CA PRO A 250 -32.02 -11.26 -11.15
C PRO A 250 -30.99 -10.15 -10.93
N LEU A 251 -30.37 -9.66 -12.01
CA LEU A 251 -29.40 -8.56 -11.94
C LEU A 251 -30.07 -7.26 -11.53
N LYS A 252 -31.31 -7.00 -11.97
CA LYS A 252 -32.05 -5.79 -11.63
C LYS A 252 -32.49 -5.76 -10.17
N PHE A 253 -32.86 -6.92 -9.61
CA PHE A 253 -33.18 -7.04 -8.19
C PHE A 253 -31.96 -6.78 -7.31
N ILE A 254 -30.82 -7.42 -7.64
CA ILE A 254 -29.55 -7.21 -6.92
C ILE A 254 -29.09 -5.75 -7.04
N GLN A 255 -29.25 -5.13 -8.21
CA GLN A 255 -28.86 -3.73 -8.43
C GLN A 255 -29.72 -2.76 -7.61
N ASN A 256 -31.03 -2.98 -7.51
CA ASN A 256 -31.92 -2.17 -6.68
C ASN A 256 -31.65 -2.36 -5.18
N ALA A 257 -31.32 -3.58 -4.73
CA ALA A 257 -30.96 -3.85 -3.34
C ALA A 257 -29.61 -3.25 -2.93
N LEU A 258 -28.70 -3.04 -3.90
CA LEU A 258 -27.42 -2.37 -3.70
C LEU A 258 -27.53 -0.83 -3.71
N GLU A 259 -28.56 -0.27 -4.35
CA GLU A 259 -28.80 1.18 -4.43
C GLU A 259 -29.56 1.74 -3.22
N SER A 260 -30.29 0.92 -2.47
CA SER A 260 -30.82 1.30 -1.16
C SER A 260 -29.70 1.28 -0.12
N SER A 261 -29.26 2.45 0.35
CA SER A 261 -28.34 2.56 1.48
C SER A 261 -28.88 1.79 2.68
N ALA A 262 -28.16 0.76 3.13
CA ALA A 262 -28.45 0.00 4.35
C ALA A 262 -28.16 0.79 5.64
N PHE A 263 -28.36 2.11 5.62
CA PHE A 263 -28.13 3.03 6.73
C PHE A 263 -29.31 4.00 6.81
N ASP A 264 -30.48 3.49 7.17
CA ASP A 264 -31.59 4.28 7.70
C ASP A 264 -32.42 3.33 8.57
N ASP A 265 -31.88 2.95 9.72
CA ASP A 265 -32.63 2.25 10.78
C ASP A 265 -32.68 3.14 12.03
N PRO A 266 -33.84 3.70 12.44
CA PRO A 266 -33.91 4.75 13.47
C PRO A 266 -33.89 4.25 14.92
N ILE A 267 -33.67 2.95 15.16
CA ILE A 267 -33.87 2.37 16.50
C ILE A 267 -32.71 1.43 16.81
N ASP A 268 -31.87 1.87 17.76
CA ASP A 268 -30.63 1.23 18.25
C ASP A 268 -29.43 1.18 17.28
N GLY A 269 -28.63 2.27 17.30
CA GLY A 269 -27.27 2.28 16.73
C GLY A 269 -27.16 2.72 15.27
N GLY A 270 -27.97 3.69 14.86
CA GLY A 270 -27.88 4.38 13.55
C GLY A 270 -27.33 5.80 13.67
N SER A 271 -26.87 6.36 12.54
CA SER A 271 -26.38 7.74 12.43
C SER A 271 -27.38 8.75 13.00
N SER A 272 -26.90 9.70 13.81
CA SER A 272 -27.72 10.84 14.23
C SER A 272 -28.18 11.65 13.00
N MET A 273 -29.24 12.46 13.14
CA MET A 273 -29.73 13.36 12.07
C MET A 273 -28.66 14.33 11.52
N ASP A 274 -27.49 14.37 12.15
CA ASP A 274 -26.33 15.22 11.88
C ASP A 274 -25.18 14.45 11.21
N GLY A 275 -25.37 13.15 10.91
CA GLY A 275 -24.42 12.30 10.17
C GLY A 275 -23.30 11.69 11.02
N ASN A 276 -23.35 11.84 12.36
CA ASN A 276 -22.39 11.21 13.25
C ASN A 276 -22.84 9.79 13.63
N TYR A 277 -21.90 8.84 13.54
CA TYR A 277 -22.11 7.46 13.99
C TYR A 277 -22.27 7.44 15.52
N ASN A 278 -23.30 6.76 16.00
CA ASN A 278 -23.53 6.56 17.43
C ASN A 278 -23.35 5.06 17.72
N PRO A 279 -22.21 4.64 18.30
CA PRO A 279 -21.91 3.22 18.51
C PRO A 279 -22.95 2.56 19.41
N HIS A 280 -23.23 1.28 19.16
CA HIS A 280 -24.11 0.49 20.01
C HIS A 280 -23.54 0.46 21.44
N ARG A 281 -24.40 0.45 22.48
CA ARG A 281 -23.96 0.52 23.89
C ARG A 281 -22.99 -0.60 24.27
N GLU A 282 -23.15 -1.77 23.67
CA GLU A 282 -22.21 -2.87 23.86
C GLU A 282 -20.90 -2.61 23.14
N ALA A 283 -20.91 -1.97 21.98
CA ALA A 283 -19.71 -1.70 21.20
C ALA A 283 -18.72 -0.72 21.88
N THR A 284 -19.16 0.05 22.88
CA THR A 284 -18.23 0.83 23.71
C THR A 284 -17.43 -0.01 24.71
N GLU A 285 -17.76 -1.29 24.87
CA GLU A 285 -17.03 -2.23 25.73
C GLU A 285 -16.02 -3.04 24.90
N THR A 286 -14.90 -3.40 25.51
CA THR A 286 -13.90 -4.28 24.89
C THR A 286 -14.33 -5.74 25.05
N TYR A 287 -14.61 -6.41 23.95
CA TYR A 287 -14.90 -7.85 23.96
C TYR A 287 -13.68 -8.66 23.57
N LEU A 288 -13.52 -9.81 24.21
CA LEU A 288 -12.52 -10.80 23.83
C LEU A 288 -13.24 -12.02 23.28
N ILE A 289 -13.00 -12.35 22.02
CA ILE A 289 -13.45 -13.60 21.41
C ILE A 289 -12.33 -14.63 21.46
N GLN A 290 -12.71 -15.88 21.71
CA GLN A 290 -11.79 -17.00 21.72
C GLN A 290 -12.39 -18.10 20.86
N GLU A 291 -11.52 -18.80 20.13
CA GLU A 291 -11.94 -20.01 19.44
C GLU A 291 -12.11 -21.14 20.47
N ASN A 292 -13.34 -21.65 20.59
CA ASN A 292 -13.78 -22.45 21.73
C ASN A 292 -13.13 -23.85 21.83
N ASN A 293 -12.57 -24.38 20.75
CA ASN A 293 -12.16 -25.79 20.69
C ASN A 293 -10.64 -26.02 20.73
N GLN A 294 -9.85 -25.26 19.97
CA GLN A 294 -8.43 -25.51 19.71
C GLN A 294 -7.50 -24.43 20.26
N ARG A 295 -7.99 -23.23 20.59
CA ARG A 295 -7.17 -22.10 21.08
C ARG A 295 -7.65 -21.55 22.42
N LYS A 296 -7.91 -22.44 23.37
CA LYS A 296 -8.27 -22.07 24.76
C LYS A 296 -7.13 -21.30 25.42
N GLY A 297 -7.42 -20.09 25.90
CA GLY A 297 -6.48 -19.13 26.47
C GLY A 297 -5.98 -18.06 25.48
N GLU A 298 -6.15 -18.24 24.16
CA GLU A 298 -5.79 -17.23 23.16
C GLU A 298 -7.01 -16.35 22.87
N TRP A 299 -7.08 -15.21 23.56
CA TRP A 299 -8.14 -14.22 23.41
C TRP A 299 -7.80 -13.25 22.28
N MET A 300 -8.74 -13.00 21.38
CA MET A 300 -8.67 -12.00 20.31
C MET A 300 -9.62 -10.87 20.65
N GLU A 301 -9.15 -9.64 20.61
CA GLU A 301 -9.95 -8.47 20.93
C GLU A 301 -10.86 -8.10 19.75
N ILE A 302 -12.14 -7.93 20.03
CA ILE A 302 -13.09 -7.18 19.21
C ILE A 302 -13.30 -5.86 19.93
N SER A 303 -12.77 -4.80 19.35
CA SER A 303 -12.94 -3.42 19.79
C SER A 303 -13.57 -2.61 18.67
N GLU A 304 -14.47 -1.71 19.04
CA GLU A 304 -15.05 -0.70 18.18
C GLU A 304 -14.43 0.65 18.55
N ASP A 305 -13.90 1.38 17.57
CA ASP A 305 -13.54 2.79 17.77
C ASP A 305 -14.62 3.70 17.18
N GLU A 306 -14.44 5.02 17.26
CA GLU A 306 -15.34 6.03 16.69
C GLU A 306 -15.64 5.84 15.19
N ASN A 307 -14.91 4.94 14.52
CA ASN A 307 -15.07 4.61 13.12
C ASN A 307 -15.69 3.21 12.88
N GLY A 308 -15.82 2.32 13.87
CA GLY A 308 -16.46 0.98 13.76
C GLY A 308 -15.61 -0.21 14.25
N THR A 309 -16.15 -1.43 14.12
CA THR A 309 -15.52 -2.72 14.51
C THR A 309 -14.69 -3.33 13.36
N TYR A 310 -13.51 -3.89 13.67
CA TYR A 310 -12.57 -4.45 12.66
C TYR A 310 -12.38 -5.97 12.77
N ILE A 311 -12.53 -6.71 11.67
CA ILE A 311 -12.55 -8.19 11.68
C ILE A 311 -11.19 -8.82 11.23
N MET A 312 -10.39 -8.15 10.39
CA MET A 312 -9.17 -8.72 9.77
C MET A 312 -8.02 -7.72 9.56
N ASN A 313 -7.81 -6.81 10.53
CA ASN A 313 -6.92 -5.65 10.41
C ASN A 313 -5.42 -6.03 10.35
N SER A 314 -4.93 -6.39 9.16
CA SER A 314 -3.53 -6.75 8.92
C SER A 314 -2.60 -5.54 9.07
N ARG A 315 -1.53 -5.67 9.86
CA ARG A 315 -0.46 -4.66 10.02
C ARG A 315 0.32 -4.41 8.73
N ASP A 316 1.08 -3.31 8.70
CA ASP A 316 1.99 -3.01 7.59
C ASP A 316 3.36 -3.69 7.83
N LEU A 317 4.01 -4.13 6.76
CA LEU A 317 5.37 -4.69 6.81
C LEU A 317 6.37 -3.58 7.10
N ARG A 318 7.31 -3.85 8.02
CA ARG A 318 8.52 -3.05 8.23
C ARG A 318 9.67 -3.98 8.57
N ALA A 319 10.58 -4.16 7.62
CA ALA A 319 11.72 -5.06 7.74
C ALA A 319 13.07 -4.31 7.75
N ILE A 320 13.08 -3.05 8.22
CA ILE A 320 14.27 -2.18 8.17
C ILE A 320 15.48 -2.78 8.92
N GLN A 321 15.23 -3.48 10.02
CA GLN A 321 16.22 -4.22 10.81
C GLN A 321 16.78 -5.45 10.11
N HIS A 322 16.05 -5.98 9.14
CA HIS A 322 16.41 -7.18 8.41
C HIS A 322 17.22 -6.86 7.15
N VAL A 323 17.41 -5.57 6.82
CA VAL A 323 18.16 -5.12 5.63
C VAL A 323 19.56 -5.69 5.61
N HIS A 324 20.31 -5.63 6.71
CA HIS A 324 21.64 -6.23 6.82
C HIS A 324 21.63 -7.71 6.47
N LYS A 325 20.68 -8.47 7.03
CA LYS A 325 20.60 -9.91 6.81
C LYS A 325 20.19 -10.26 5.39
N LEU A 326 19.27 -9.52 4.79
CA LEU A 326 18.85 -9.70 3.40
C LEU A 326 20.00 -9.42 2.43
N ILE A 327 20.82 -8.41 2.70
CA ILE A 327 22.04 -8.12 1.93
C ILE A 327 23.06 -9.25 2.09
N GLU A 328 23.28 -9.73 3.31
CA GLU A 328 24.20 -10.85 3.60
C GLU A 328 23.77 -12.14 2.88
N ILE A 329 22.47 -12.43 2.84
CA ILE A 329 21.92 -13.56 2.09
C ILE A 329 22.27 -13.42 0.60
N GLY A 330 22.29 -12.20 0.06
CA GLY A 330 22.48 -11.94 -1.36
C GLY A 330 21.18 -11.70 -2.11
N VAL A 331 20.20 -11.07 -1.45
CA VAL A 331 19.04 -10.48 -2.13
C VAL A 331 19.50 -9.32 -3.01
N ASP A 332 19.02 -9.26 -4.24
CA ASP A 332 19.49 -8.31 -5.26
C ASP A 332 18.67 -7.02 -5.26
N SER A 333 17.41 -7.07 -4.81
CA SER A 333 16.52 -5.91 -4.75
C SER A 333 15.65 -5.90 -3.49
N LEU A 334 15.57 -4.75 -2.85
CA LEU A 334 14.62 -4.47 -1.77
C LEU A 334 13.47 -3.63 -2.31
N LYS A 335 12.24 -4.07 -2.07
CA LYS A 335 11.05 -3.44 -2.59
C LYS A 335 10.20 -2.80 -1.53
N ILE A 336 9.84 -1.53 -1.75
CA ILE A 336 8.86 -0.80 -0.95
C ILE A 336 7.51 -0.88 -1.67
N GLU A 337 6.45 -1.25 -0.96
CA GLU A 337 5.09 -1.20 -1.47
C GLU A 337 4.39 0.11 -1.09
N GLY A 338 3.61 0.69 -2.01
CA GLY A 338 2.89 1.92 -1.72
C GLY A 338 2.49 2.76 -2.93
N ARG A 339 2.11 2.15 -4.07
CA ARG A 339 1.77 2.90 -5.31
C ARG A 339 0.71 3.99 -5.11
N THR A 340 -0.18 3.85 -4.13
CA THR A 340 -1.25 4.83 -3.85
C THR A 340 -0.91 5.81 -2.72
N LYS A 341 0.33 5.79 -2.19
CA LYS A 341 0.76 6.61 -1.06
C LYS A 341 1.30 7.97 -1.52
N SER A 342 1.35 8.94 -0.62
CA SER A 342 1.83 10.30 -0.91
C SER A 342 3.32 10.32 -1.28
N HIS A 343 3.77 11.40 -1.95
CA HIS A 343 5.19 11.60 -2.23
C HIS A 343 6.02 11.66 -0.94
N TYR A 344 5.48 12.18 0.16
CA TYR A 344 6.11 12.15 1.48
C TYR A 344 6.43 10.73 1.96
N TYR A 345 5.47 9.80 1.84
CA TYR A 345 5.69 8.39 2.18
C TYR A 345 6.81 7.78 1.32
N VAL A 346 6.76 8.02 0.01
CA VAL A 346 7.75 7.47 -0.94
C VAL A 346 9.15 8.00 -0.64
N ALA A 347 9.29 9.31 -0.42
CA ALA A 347 10.56 9.94 -0.09
C ALA A 347 11.13 9.44 1.24
N ARG A 348 10.33 9.41 2.31
CA ARG A 348 10.80 8.95 3.63
C ARG A 348 11.21 7.49 3.63
N THR A 349 10.40 6.62 3.04
CA THR A 349 10.74 5.20 2.95
C THR A 349 11.99 4.99 2.10
N ALA A 350 12.09 5.63 0.93
CA ALA A 350 13.29 5.55 0.09
C ALA A 350 14.55 6.00 0.86
N GLN A 351 14.49 7.16 1.53
CA GLN A 351 15.63 7.72 2.28
C GLN A 351 16.11 6.78 3.39
N ILE A 352 15.17 6.29 4.20
CA ILE A 352 15.49 5.47 5.38
C ILE A 352 16.03 4.10 4.97
N TYR A 353 15.39 3.43 3.99
CA TYR A 353 15.88 2.15 3.50
C TYR A 353 17.21 2.30 2.76
N LYS A 354 17.41 3.37 1.98
CA LYS A 354 18.70 3.62 1.33
C LYS A 354 19.80 3.82 2.35
N GLN A 355 19.54 4.57 3.43
CA GLN A 355 20.49 4.72 4.52
C GLN A 355 20.85 3.36 5.16
N ALA A 356 19.86 2.53 5.49
CA ALA A 356 20.10 1.20 6.05
C ALA A 356 20.93 0.31 5.11
N MET A 357 20.66 0.38 3.81
CA MET A 357 21.44 -0.35 2.79
C MET A 357 22.88 0.15 2.72
N LEU A 358 23.10 1.46 2.69
CA LEU A 358 24.44 2.06 2.65
C LEU A 358 25.25 1.71 3.91
N ASP A 359 24.62 1.76 5.08
CA ASP A 359 25.27 1.37 6.33
C ASP A 359 25.63 -0.12 6.36
N ALA A 360 24.75 -1.00 5.87
CA ALA A 360 25.02 -2.43 5.74
C ALA A 360 26.18 -2.72 4.77
N LEU A 361 26.18 -2.07 3.59
CA LEU A 361 27.26 -2.22 2.60
C LEU A 361 28.59 -1.66 3.11
N ALA A 362 28.57 -0.65 3.98
CA ALA A 362 29.75 -0.12 4.65
C ALA A 362 30.21 -0.95 5.86
N GLY A 363 29.52 -2.07 6.17
CA GLY A 363 29.83 -2.92 7.32
C GLY A 363 29.52 -2.28 8.68
N LYS A 364 28.73 -1.20 8.71
CA LYS A 364 28.30 -0.58 9.96
C LYS A 364 27.21 -1.40 10.62
N PRO A 365 27.13 -1.44 11.97
CA PRO A 365 26.01 -2.04 12.66
C PRO A 365 24.70 -1.33 12.29
N PHE A 366 23.58 -2.04 12.40
CA PHE A 366 22.26 -1.46 12.17
C PHE A 366 22.01 -0.29 13.14
N ASN A 367 21.57 0.85 12.62
CA ASN A 367 21.19 2.02 13.42
C ASN A 367 19.72 1.89 13.91
N PRO A 368 19.47 1.69 15.22
CA PRO A 368 18.12 1.53 15.75
C PRO A 368 17.21 2.75 15.57
N GLU A 369 17.77 3.96 15.42
CA GLU A 369 16.97 5.18 15.21
C GLU A 369 16.14 5.15 13.92
N LEU A 370 16.57 4.36 12.93
CA LEU A 370 15.85 4.21 11.66
C LEU A 370 14.46 3.60 11.85
N TYR A 371 14.24 2.83 12.94
CA TYR A 371 12.91 2.35 13.30
C TYR A 371 11.95 3.50 13.60
N GLY A 372 12.33 4.37 14.54
CA GLY A 372 11.48 5.46 15.01
C GLY A 372 11.14 6.46 13.91
N LYS A 373 12.02 6.62 12.92
CA LYS A 373 11.79 7.49 11.76
C LYS A 373 10.70 6.98 10.82
N LEU A 374 10.45 5.66 10.77
CA LEU A 374 9.35 5.08 10.00
C LEU A 374 8.01 5.19 10.73
N ASP A 375 8.01 5.24 12.06
CA ASP A 375 6.79 5.37 12.87
C ASP A 375 6.06 6.72 12.65
N GLY A 376 6.74 7.72 12.10
CA GLY A 376 6.12 8.99 11.66
C GLY A 376 5.27 8.88 10.38
N LEU A 377 5.29 7.74 9.69
CA LEU A 377 4.49 7.51 8.49
C LEU A 377 3.11 6.94 8.85
N ALA A 378 2.09 7.35 8.10
CA ALA A 378 0.74 6.79 8.22
C ALA A 378 0.75 5.27 7.99
N ASN A 379 0.60 4.51 9.07
CA ASN A 379 0.64 3.05 9.12
C ASN A 379 -0.44 2.50 10.07
N ARG A 380 -0.76 1.21 9.95
CA ARG A 380 -1.73 0.50 10.82
C ARG A 380 -1.05 -0.40 11.85
N GLY A 381 0.06 0.07 12.42
CA GLY A 381 0.98 -0.76 13.18
C GLY A 381 1.93 -1.53 12.28
N TYR A 382 3.12 -1.81 12.78
CA TYR A 382 4.16 -2.54 12.07
C TYR A 382 4.30 -3.99 12.52
N THR A 383 4.73 -4.81 11.58
CA THR A 383 5.10 -6.21 11.80
C THR A 383 6.24 -6.60 10.87
N ASP A 384 6.99 -7.62 11.28
CA ASP A 384 8.04 -8.23 10.47
C ASP A 384 7.44 -9.18 9.41
N GLY A 385 6.13 -9.41 9.49
CA GLY A 385 5.44 -10.38 8.65
C GLY A 385 6.05 -11.76 8.83
N PHE A 386 6.12 -12.52 7.75
CA PHE A 386 6.59 -13.90 7.82
C PHE A 386 8.12 -14.03 7.85
N LEU A 387 8.88 -12.93 7.72
CA LEU A 387 10.35 -12.94 7.75
C LEU A 387 10.89 -13.55 9.05
N GLN A 388 10.17 -13.35 10.16
CA GLN A 388 10.35 -14.09 11.41
C GLN A 388 9.12 -14.95 11.69
N ARG A 389 9.31 -16.27 11.80
CA ARG A 389 8.23 -17.20 12.19
C ARG A 389 8.00 -17.11 13.70
N HIS A 390 6.73 -17.09 14.11
CA HIS A 390 6.24 -17.14 15.51
C HIS A 390 6.20 -15.81 16.28
N ALA A 391 5.37 -14.87 15.84
CA ALA A 391 4.76 -13.89 16.74
C ALA A 391 3.23 -13.95 16.58
N PRO A 392 2.53 -14.91 17.21
CA PRO A 392 1.11 -15.22 16.95
C PRO A 392 0.16 -14.01 17.10
N HIS A 393 0.50 -13.04 17.94
CA HIS A 393 -0.27 -11.81 18.17
C HIS A 393 0.22 -10.57 17.37
N ALA A 394 1.34 -10.64 16.65
CA ALA A 394 1.98 -9.46 16.06
C ALA A 394 1.55 -9.13 14.62
N TYR A 395 0.64 -9.89 14.00
CA TYR A 395 0.25 -9.71 12.60
C TYR A 395 -1.03 -8.89 12.39
N GLN A 396 -1.85 -8.78 13.44
CA GLN A 396 -3.11 -8.04 13.42
C GLN A 396 -3.05 -6.85 14.39
N ASN A 397 -3.63 -5.72 14.00
CA ASN A 397 -3.76 -4.55 14.87
C ASN A 397 -5.19 -4.46 15.40
N TYR A 398 -5.35 -4.73 16.70
CA TYR A 398 -6.64 -4.69 17.38
C TYR A 398 -6.86 -3.40 18.19
N LEU A 399 -5.86 -2.53 18.26
CA LEU A 399 -5.96 -1.30 19.05
C LEU A 399 -6.55 -0.15 18.24
N THR A 400 -6.33 -0.12 16.92
CA THR A 400 -6.65 1.05 16.06
C THR A 400 -6.86 0.64 14.59
N GLY A 401 -7.94 1.04 13.92
CA GLY A 401 -8.17 0.67 12.50
C GLY A 401 -7.80 1.70 11.44
N ASN A 402 -7.60 2.95 11.85
CA ASN A 402 -7.09 4.03 11.01
C ASN A 402 -5.56 4.11 11.03
N SER A 403 -4.97 4.77 10.03
CA SER A 403 -3.52 4.99 10.00
C SER A 403 -3.15 6.13 10.95
N ILE A 404 -2.32 5.84 11.97
CA ILE A 404 -1.96 6.80 13.01
C ILE A 404 -0.58 7.41 12.73
N HIS A 405 -0.44 8.70 13.05
CA HIS A 405 0.84 9.42 13.05
C HIS A 405 1.42 9.42 14.46
N PHE A 406 2.31 8.48 14.77
CA PHE A 406 2.75 8.27 16.16
C PHE A 406 3.77 9.29 16.68
N ARG A 407 4.50 9.97 15.79
CA ARG A 407 5.59 10.88 16.20
C ARG A 407 5.74 12.14 15.36
N GLN A 408 5.31 12.09 14.10
CA GLN A 408 5.50 13.19 13.16
C GLN A 408 4.32 13.35 12.22
N GLN A 409 4.00 14.59 11.88
CA GLN A 409 2.98 14.95 10.89
C GLN A 409 3.64 15.67 9.73
N PHE A 410 3.39 15.26 8.49
CA PHE A 410 3.82 16.01 7.31
C PHE A 410 3.04 17.33 7.23
N VAL A 411 3.72 18.47 7.34
CA VAL A 411 3.04 19.77 7.51
C VAL A 411 3.18 20.69 6.31
N ALA A 412 4.29 20.63 5.56
CA ALA A 412 4.47 21.46 4.37
C ALA A 412 5.53 20.89 3.41
N GLN A 413 5.46 21.32 2.15
CA GLN A 413 6.51 21.12 1.15
C GLN A 413 7.07 22.46 0.68
N VAL A 414 8.36 22.50 0.34
CA VAL A 414 9.00 23.71 -0.21
C VAL A 414 8.73 23.78 -1.71
N SER A 415 8.29 24.94 -2.18
CA SER A 415 8.09 25.22 -3.61
C SER A 415 9.19 26.10 -4.22
N ALA A 416 9.80 26.97 -3.41
CA ALA A 416 10.90 27.84 -3.82
C ALA A 416 11.75 28.25 -2.61
N TYR A 417 13.01 28.63 -2.86
CA TYR A 417 13.93 29.23 -1.89
C TYR A 417 14.51 30.51 -2.48
N ASP A 418 14.46 31.60 -1.71
CA ASP A 418 15.07 32.87 -2.08
C ASP A 418 16.41 33.05 -1.33
N PRO A 419 17.55 33.01 -2.03
CA PRO A 419 18.86 33.17 -1.40
C PRO A 419 19.15 34.59 -0.91
N VAL A 420 18.42 35.60 -1.39
CA VAL A 420 18.60 37.00 -0.97
C VAL A 420 17.95 37.24 0.38
N THR A 421 16.71 36.75 0.55
CA THR A 421 15.96 36.92 1.81
C THR A 421 16.17 35.78 2.80
N GLY A 422 16.68 34.63 2.35
CA GLY A 422 16.83 33.41 3.16
C GLY A 422 15.53 32.64 3.36
N LEU A 423 14.43 33.05 2.71
CA LEU A 423 13.10 32.52 2.96
C LEU A 423 12.73 31.40 2.00
N SER A 424 12.11 30.35 2.55
CA SER A 424 11.52 29.26 1.77
C SER A 424 10.01 29.46 1.63
N ARG A 425 9.48 29.33 0.40
CA ARG A 425 8.04 29.31 0.12
C ARG A 425 7.46 27.93 0.43
N LEU A 426 6.63 27.85 1.46
CA LEU A 426 6.03 26.65 2.02
C LEU A 426 4.59 26.48 1.54
N GLU A 427 4.31 25.37 0.85
CA GLU A 427 2.95 24.93 0.55
C GLU A 427 2.46 24.04 1.69
N VAL A 428 1.53 24.58 2.47
CA VAL A 428 1.04 23.94 3.70
C VAL A 428 0.12 22.77 3.34
N LYS A 429 0.24 21.67 4.10
CA LYS A 429 -0.59 20.47 4.01
C LYS A 429 -1.39 20.25 5.29
N ASN A 430 -0.74 20.36 6.44
CA ASN A 430 -1.35 20.23 7.75
C ASN A 430 -0.99 21.41 8.65
N LYS A 431 -1.76 21.63 9.71
CA LYS A 431 -1.55 22.73 10.64
C LYS A 431 -0.21 22.63 11.38
N PHE A 432 0.49 23.76 11.52
CA PHE A 432 1.67 23.91 12.38
C PHE A 432 1.82 25.37 12.81
N SER A 433 2.61 25.63 13.85
CA SER A 433 2.72 26.93 14.50
C SER A 433 4.18 27.33 14.73
N VAL A 434 4.42 28.63 14.85
CA VAL A 434 5.69 29.17 15.38
C VAL A 434 5.93 28.56 16.78
N GLY A 435 7.15 28.11 17.04
CA GLY A 435 7.53 27.35 18.23
C GLY A 435 7.46 25.83 18.07
N ASP A 436 6.80 25.31 17.03
CA ASP A 436 6.78 23.86 16.77
C ASP A 436 8.20 23.37 16.41
N LYS A 437 8.56 22.19 16.92
CA LYS A 437 9.75 21.46 16.49
C LYS A 437 9.46 20.76 15.16
N LEU A 438 10.26 21.07 14.13
CA LEU A 438 10.11 20.53 12.78
C LEU A 438 11.38 19.78 12.34
N GLU A 439 11.22 18.64 11.69
CA GLU A 439 12.26 18.00 10.88
C GLU A 439 12.19 18.57 9.46
N VAL A 440 13.27 19.22 9.03
CA VAL A 440 13.51 19.61 7.63
C VAL A 440 14.12 18.42 6.92
N ILE A 441 13.39 17.88 5.95
CA ILE A 441 13.72 16.64 5.25
C ILE A 441 14.17 17.00 3.84
N THR A 442 15.41 16.66 3.51
CA THR A 442 16.05 17.05 2.25
C THR A 442 16.43 15.82 1.41
N PRO A 443 16.43 15.94 0.08
CA PRO A 443 16.97 14.92 -0.81
C PRO A 443 18.37 14.47 -0.42
N ILE A 444 18.69 13.21 -0.70
CA ILE A 444 20.06 12.70 -0.56
C ILE A 444 20.89 13.29 -1.70
N GLN A 445 21.64 14.35 -1.40
CA GLN A 445 22.72 14.81 -2.26
C GLN A 445 24.02 14.69 -1.48
N ALA A 446 25.01 14.06 -2.11
CA ALA A 446 26.39 14.25 -1.71
C ALA A 446 26.73 15.71 -2.01
N ASP A 447 27.11 16.47 -0.99
CA ASP A 447 27.74 17.76 -1.26
C ASP A 447 29.09 17.56 -1.96
N SER A 448 29.74 18.65 -2.36
CA SER A 448 31.07 18.63 -2.98
C SER A 448 32.17 17.98 -2.12
N HIS A 449 31.88 17.68 -0.85
CA HIS A 449 32.76 17.00 0.11
C HIS A 449 32.25 15.61 0.50
N ASN A 450 31.27 15.06 -0.23
CA ASN A 450 30.67 13.75 0.02
C ASN A 450 29.92 13.63 1.36
N ASN A 451 29.58 14.76 2.01
CA ASN A 451 28.66 14.75 3.14
C ASN A 451 27.23 14.69 2.61
N LEU A 452 26.46 13.77 3.17
CA LEU A 452 25.02 13.75 2.95
C LEU A 452 24.45 14.99 3.66
N GLN A 453 23.86 15.96 2.94
CA GLN A 453 22.98 16.93 3.60
C GLN A 453 21.75 16.17 4.10
N GLY A 454 21.86 15.71 5.35
CA GLY A 454 20.83 14.97 6.05
C GLY A 454 19.72 15.86 6.57
N ASN A 455 18.68 15.21 7.06
CA ASN A 455 17.58 15.90 7.71
C ASN A 455 18.10 16.65 8.96
N ARG A 456 17.46 17.77 9.27
CA ARG A 456 17.81 18.61 10.42
C ARG A 456 16.58 19.00 11.21
N ASP A 457 16.75 19.10 12.52
CA ASP A 457 15.71 19.62 13.41
C ASP A 457 15.82 21.14 13.53
N ILE A 458 14.68 21.82 13.49
CA ILE A 458 14.56 23.25 13.75
C ILE A 458 13.42 23.52 14.73
N ILE A 459 13.49 24.67 15.40
CA ILE A 459 12.33 25.28 16.04
C ILE A 459 11.88 26.41 15.13
N LEU A 460 10.63 26.35 14.66
CA LEU A 460 10.11 27.37 13.74
C LEU A 460 10.05 28.73 14.43
N GLN A 461 10.81 29.70 13.94
CA GLN A 461 10.92 31.02 14.57
C GLN A 461 9.89 32.02 14.06
N SER A 462 9.53 31.95 12.78
CA SER A 462 8.61 32.90 12.15
C SER A 462 7.87 32.26 10.98
N LEU A 463 6.68 32.79 10.72
CA LEU A 463 5.85 32.49 9.57
C LEU A 463 5.31 33.80 9.03
N GLN A 464 5.40 34.00 7.72
CA GLN A 464 4.82 35.17 7.06
C GLN A 464 3.99 34.75 5.85
N THR A 465 2.90 35.48 5.60
CA THR A 465 2.04 35.29 4.43
C THR A 465 2.69 35.84 3.15
N GLU A 466 2.10 35.58 1.98
CA GLU A 466 2.51 36.20 0.71
C GLU A 466 2.52 37.75 0.75
N LYS A 467 1.77 38.37 1.66
CA LYS A 467 1.74 39.83 1.84
C LYS A 467 2.78 40.35 2.85
N GLY A 468 3.66 39.48 3.36
CA GLY A 468 4.66 39.83 4.37
C GLY A 468 4.09 40.05 5.78
N VAL A 469 2.82 39.68 6.02
CA VAL A 469 2.22 39.74 7.36
C VAL A 469 2.66 38.52 8.16
N PHE A 470 3.23 38.75 9.35
CA PHE A 470 3.60 37.68 10.26
C PHE A 470 2.37 37.04 10.90
N GLU A 471 2.32 35.71 10.88
CA GLU A 471 1.31 34.92 11.58
C GLU A 471 2.00 33.87 12.47
N THR A 472 1.29 33.41 13.49
CA THR A 472 1.80 32.39 14.41
C THR A 472 1.38 30.98 14.03
N VAL A 473 0.42 30.82 13.12
CA VAL A 473 -0.19 29.52 12.78
C VAL A 473 -0.44 29.41 11.29
N ALA A 474 0.09 28.35 10.68
CA ALA A 474 -0.30 27.89 9.35
C ALA A 474 -1.55 27.02 9.47
N LYS A 475 -2.68 27.46 8.90
CA LYS A 475 -4.01 26.87 9.16
C LYS A 475 -4.27 25.51 8.49
N GLY A 476 -3.44 25.08 7.54
CA GLY A 476 -3.56 23.79 6.86
C GLY A 476 -3.52 23.92 5.33
N SER A 477 -3.99 22.87 4.64
CA SER A 477 -4.00 22.79 3.17
C SER A 477 -4.62 24.02 2.49
N GLY A 478 -4.04 24.43 1.36
CA GLY A 478 -4.51 25.57 0.56
C GLY A 478 -3.87 26.92 0.92
N HIS A 479 -3.03 26.95 1.96
CA HIS A 479 -2.29 28.15 2.35
C HIS A 479 -0.82 28.07 1.94
N VAL A 480 -0.24 29.24 1.69
CA VAL A 480 1.18 29.43 1.40
C VAL A 480 1.77 30.37 2.43
N PHE A 481 2.90 29.96 2.98
CA PHE A 481 3.66 30.76 3.94
C PHE A 481 5.13 30.82 3.53
N TYR A 482 5.87 31.75 4.12
CA TYR A 482 7.31 31.84 4.00
C TYR A 482 7.91 31.75 5.39
N ALA A 483 9.03 31.06 5.50
CA ALA A 483 9.79 30.95 6.74
C ALA A 483 11.28 30.78 6.43
N ASP A 484 12.12 31.28 7.33
CA ASP A 484 13.52 30.90 7.36
C ASP A 484 13.63 29.52 8.03
N ILE A 485 13.99 28.53 7.24
CA ILE A 485 14.20 27.14 7.66
C ILE A 485 15.60 26.68 7.23
N GLY A 486 16.51 27.61 6.93
CA GLY A 486 17.80 27.37 6.30
C GLY A 486 17.71 27.11 4.79
N VAL A 487 18.84 26.73 4.17
CA VAL A 487 18.93 26.44 2.74
C VAL A 487 18.05 25.24 2.38
N THR A 488 17.21 25.40 1.36
CA THR A 488 16.28 24.36 0.88
C THR A 488 16.21 24.30 -0.65
N ASN A 489 15.50 23.29 -1.16
CA ASN A 489 15.18 23.14 -2.57
C ASN A 489 13.72 22.71 -2.75
N PRO A 490 13.17 22.71 -3.99
CA PRO A 490 11.76 22.35 -4.24
C PRO A 490 11.36 20.90 -3.90
N MET A 491 12.30 20.05 -3.50
CA MET A 491 12.04 18.67 -3.07
C MET A 491 12.15 18.54 -1.54
N THR A 492 12.36 19.65 -0.82
CA THR A 492 12.45 19.70 0.64
C THR A 492 11.06 19.64 1.25
N MET A 493 10.92 18.88 2.33
CA MET A 493 9.66 18.67 3.05
C MET A 493 9.82 18.97 4.53
N LEU A 494 8.72 19.33 5.19
CA LEU A 494 8.67 19.59 6.63
C LEU A 494 7.75 18.60 7.32
N ALA A 495 8.26 17.98 8.38
CA ALA A 495 7.46 17.16 9.29
C ALA A 495 7.51 17.76 10.70
N ARG A 496 6.36 18.00 11.31
CA ARG A 496 6.26 18.46 12.70
C ARG A 496 6.32 17.29 13.66
N TYR A 497 7.11 17.40 14.72
CA TYR A 497 7.06 16.46 15.84
C TYR A 497 5.76 16.66 16.64
N ILE A 498 4.99 15.59 16.82
CA ILE A 498 3.80 15.60 17.67
C ILE A 498 4.29 15.24 19.08
N ALA A 499 4.10 16.12 20.06
CA ALA A 499 4.42 15.82 21.45
C ALA A 499 3.48 14.71 21.97
N GLU A 500 4.03 13.78 22.74
CA GLU A 500 3.27 12.75 23.48
C GLU A 500 2.35 13.37 24.54
#